data_AF-A0A9P8SE80-F1
#
_entry.id   AF-A0A9P8SE80-F1
#
_cell.length_a   1.000
_cell.length_b   1.000
_cell.length_c   1.000
_cell.angle_alpha   90.00
_cell.angle_beta   90.00
_cell.angle_gamma   90.00
#
_symmetry.space_group_name_H-M   'P 1'
#
loop_
_entity.id
_entity.type
_entity.pdbx_description
1 polymer ?
#
loop_
_entity_poly.entity_id
_entity_poly.type
_entity_poly.pdbx_seq_one_letter_code
_entity_poly.pdbx_strand_id
1 'polypeptide(L)'
;MVSACCVLSTAVIAALQQLGNGAMAGQEQKPLTLGPIGDKGSKAHSPFSQDFNALARDILEQWKVPGMSIAVVDGHDVFAKGFGLATLPDTPATPETLYYVGSTTKAQTAVVLAQLIDSKAYPALSRGWSTPISSILRDDFVLQDEWATNHVTLDDAASHRTGIAGHDNSWHHEINGTQATLQDVPKDTMQA
;
A
#
# COMPACT_ATOMS: atom_id res chain seq x y z
N MET A 1 19.17 -2.06 4.61
CA MET A 1 19.14 -0.59 4.74
C MET A 1 17.79 -0.21 5.32
N VAL A 2 17.80 0.58 6.40
CA VAL A 2 16.69 0.73 7.35
C VAL A 2 15.54 1.54 6.75
N SER A 3 14.33 1.01 6.97
CA SER A 3 13.03 1.42 6.47
C SER A 3 12.58 2.76 7.07
N ALA A 4 12.24 3.73 6.21
CA ALA A 4 11.47 4.91 6.58
C ALA A 4 9.99 4.49 6.65
N CYS A 5 9.60 4.13 7.87
CA CYS A 5 8.31 3.65 8.29
C CYS A 5 7.35 4.82 8.60
N CYS A 6 6.04 4.54 8.57
CA CYS A 6 4.97 5.27 9.27
C CYS A 6 4.50 6.63 8.70
N VAL A 7 3.53 6.63 7.76
CA VAL A 7 2.47 7.69 7.75
C VAL A 7 1.07 7.23 7.29
N LEU A 8 0.90 6.14 6.52
CA LEU A 8 -0.36 5.97 5.76
C LEU A 8 -1.53 5.22 6.43
N SER A 9 -1.50 4.89 7.73
CA SER A 9 -2.58 4.09 8.34
C SER A 9 -3.63 4.86 9.15
N THR A 10 -3.45 6.16 9.42
CA THR A 10 -4.34 6.87 10.37
C THR A 10 -5.62 7.46 9.77
N ALA A 11 -5.83 7.41 8.46
CA ALA A 11 -7.07 7.93 7.84
C ALA A 11 -8.24 6.92 7.80
N VAL A 12 -8.01 5.64 8.11
CA VAL A 12 -9.00 4.57 7.84
C VAL A 12 -9.99 4.33 8.99
N ILE A 13 -9.77 4.88 10.19
CA ILE A 13 -10.59 4.55 11.37
C ILE A 13 -11.52 5.69 11.83
N ALA A 14 -11.28 6.95 11.46
CA ALA A 14 -12.04 8.09 12.01
C ALA A 14 -13.39 8.38 11.31
N ALA A 15 -13.70 7.78 10.15
CA ALA A 15 -14.93 8.07 9.41
C ALA A 15 -16.08 7.07 9.65
N LEU A 16 -15.86 5.96 10.37
CA LEU A 16 -16.85 4.90 10.56
C LEU A 16 -17.78 5.08 11.78
N GLN A 17 -17.69 6.21 12.48
CA GLN A 17 -18.62 6.56 13.57
C GLN A 17 -19.76 7.51 13.16
N GLN A 18 -19.87 7.89 11.88
CA GLN A 18 -21.02 8.65 11.40
C GLN A 18 -21.73 7.92 10.27
N LEU A 19 -22.84 7.29 10.67
CA LEU A 19 -24.01 6.90 9.88
C LEU A 19 -23.97 5.50 9.26
N GLY A 20 -24.86 4.65 9.78
CA GLY A 20 -25.15 3.33 9.25
C GLY A 20 -25.94 3.35 7.94
N ASN A 21 -26.03 2.16 7.36
CA ASN A 21 -26.91 1.72 6.28
C ASN A 21 -26.94 2.58 5.00
N GLY A 22 -26.14 2.20 4.01
CA GLY A 22 -26.29 2.67 2.62
C GLY A 22 -25.38 1.93 1.66
N ALA A 23 -25.94 1.48 0.54
CA ALA A 23 -25.30 0.67 -0.49
C ALA A 23 -24.01 1.30 -1.06
N MET A 24 -22.97 0.46 -1.22
CA MET A 24 -21.71 0.81 -1.87
C MET A 24 -21.88 0.81 -3.40
N ALA A 25 -22.39 1.91 -3.95
CA ALA A 25 -22.35 2.17 -5.39
C ALA A 25 -21.83 3.59 -5.63
N GLY A 26 -20.69 3.71 -6.32
CA GLY A 26 -20.22 4.96 -6.92
C GLY A 26 -19.73 6.03 -5.94
N GLN A 27 -18.75 5.73 -5.10
CA GLN A 27 -17.96 6.78 -4.45
C GLN A 27 -16.68 6.99 -5.26
N GLU A 28 -16.73 8.00 -6.13
CA GLU A 28 -15.54 8.60 -6.71
C GLU A 28 -14.62 9.01 -5.56
N GLN A 29 -13.33 8.63 -5.62
CA GLN A 29 -12.38 8.99 -4.58
C GLN A 29 -12.19 10.49 -4.58
N LYS A 30 -12.96 11.19 -3.74
CA LYS A 30 -12.72 12.61 -3.50
C LYS A 30 -11.30 12.72 -2.95
N PRO A 31 -10.43 13.55 -3.58
CA PRO A 31 -9.19 13.96 -2.96
C PRO A 31 -9.52 14.37 -1.53
N LEU A 32 -8.67 14.00 -0.57
CA LEU A 32 -8.80 14.54 0.77
C LEU A 32 -8.82 16.06 0.60
N THR A 33 -10.00 16.68 0.70
CA THR A 33 -10.14 18.12 0.83
C THR A 33 -9.73 18.41 2.26
N LEU A 34 -8.44 18.21 2.53
CA LEU A 34 -7.75 18.88 3.59
C LEU A 34 -7.99 20.35 3.25
N GLY A 35 -8.81 21.03 4.06
CA GLY A 35 -8.73 22.49 4.11
C GLY A 35 -7.25 22.88 4.21
N PRO A 36 -6.86 24.10 3.79
CA PRO A 36 -5.46 24.46 3.51
C PRO A 36 -4.50 23.72 4.45
N ILE A 37 -3.69 22.83 3.88
CA ILE A 37 -2.66 22.07 4.59
C ILE A 37 -1.64 23.13 5.04
N GLY A 38 -1.94 23.76 6.16
CA GLY A 38 -1.58 25.14 6.42
C GLY A 38 -2.58 25.77 7.39
N ASP A 39 -2.32 25.51 8.67
CA ASP A 39 -2.61 26.45 9.75
C ASP A 39 -4.09 26.62 10.16
N LYS A 40 -4.74 25.51 10.50
CA LYS A 40 -5.91 25.56 11.39
C LYS A 40 -5.57 25.01 12.78
N GLY A 41 -4.81 25.79 13.53
CA GLY A 41 -5.03 25.92 14.97
C GLY A 41 -4.17 25.11 15.93
N SER A 42 -3.07 24.47 15.50
CA SER A 42 -2.08 23.95 16.44
C SER A 42 -0.90 24.91 16.57
N LYS A 43 -0.44 25.10 17.81
CA LYS A 43 0.79 25.84 18.13
C LYS A 43 2.06 25.05 17.75
N ALA A 44 1.93 23.98 16.96
CA ALA A 44 3.02 23.08 16.65
C ALA A 44 3.91 23.70 15.56
N HIS A 45 5.21 23.74 15.81
CA HIS A 45 6.18 24.16 14.80
C HIS A 45 6.17 23.15 13.65
N SER A 46 6.06 23.66 12.42
CA SER A 46 6.15 22.81 11.22
C SER A 46 7.47 22.02 11.22
N PRO A 47 7.45 20.70 10.96
CA PRO A 47 8.66 19.89 10.89
C PRO A 47 9.52 20.23 9.67
N PHE A 48 8.98 20.95 8.67
CA PHE A 48 9.69 21.33 7.46
C PHE A 48 10.57 22.59 7.64
N SER A 49 11.51 22.51 8.59
CA SER A 49 12.53 23.54 8.83
C SER A 49 13.41 23.79 7.58
N GLN A 50 14.23 24.84 7.61
CA GLN A 50 15.18 25.10 6.53
C GLN A 50 16.14 23.92 6.33
N ASP A 51 16.66 23.35 7.41
CA ASP A 51 17.55 22.19 7.37
C ASP A 51 16.86 20.95 6.82
N PHE A 52 15.59 20.69 7.19
CA PHE A 52 14.81 19.60 6.62
C PHE A 52 14.64 19.78 5.11
N ASN A 53 14.32 21.00 4.67
CA ASN A 53 14.14 21.30 3.27
C ASN A 53 15.44 21.15 2.47
N ALA A 54 16.59 21.50 3.07
CA ALA A 54 17.90 21.28 2.46
C ALA A 54 18.19 19.77 2.33
N LEU A 55 18.02 19.01 3.40
CA LEU A 55 18.19 17.55 3.39
C LEU A 55 17.33 16.86 2.32
N ALA A 56 16.05 17.25 2.19
CA ALA A 56 15.17 16.69 1.18
C ALA A 56 15.68 16.96 -0.25
N ARG A 57 16.22 18.16 -0.50
CA ARG A 57 16.81 18.51 -1.80
C ARG A 57 18.11 17.76 -2.06
N ASP A 58 18.97 17.63 -1.05
CA ASP A 58 20.21 16.88 -1.13
C ASP A 58 19.95 15.41 -1.46
N ILE A 59 18.90 14.80 -0.89
CA ILE A 59 18.48 13.42 -1.21
C ILE A 59 18.00 13.32 -2.67
N LEU A 60 17.17 14.25 -3.14
CA LEU A 60 16.73 14.27 -4.55
C LEU A 60 17.94 14.35 -5.50
N GLU A 61 18.91 15.20 -5.19
CA GLU A 61 20.12 15.36 -6.00
C GLU A 61 21.06 14.14 -5.90
N GLN A 62 21.25 13.57 -4.71
CA GLN A 62 22.12 12.42 -4.48
C GLN A 62 21.61 11.19 -5.24
N TRP A 63 20.31 10.90 -5.13
CA TRP A 63 19.70 9.70 -5.72
C TRP A 63 19.11 9.93 -7.11
N LYS A 64 19.24 11.15 -7.64
CA LYS A 64 18.71 11.55 -8.95
C LYS A 64 17.22 11.24 -9.10
N VAL A 65 16.47 11.45 -8.03
CA VAL A 65 15.01 11.30 -8.00
C VAL A 65 14.39 12.63 -8.45
N PRO A 66 13.50 12.66 -9.45
CA PRO A 66 12.90 13.91 -9.95
C PRO A 66 12.12 14.69 -8.89
N GLY A 67 11.38 14.00 -8.04
CA GLY A 67 10.60 14.61 -6.98
C GLY A 67 10.04 13.61 -5.98
N MET A 68 9.58 14.12 -4.85
CA MET A 68 9.09 13.35 -3.70
C MET A 68 8.12 14.21 -2.90
N SER A 69 7.09 13.60 -2.32
CA SER A 69 6.21 14.24 -1.36
C SER A 69 6.32 13.56 0.01
N ILE A 70 6.45 14.37 1.05
CA ILE A 70 6.62 13.92 2.43
C ILE A 70 5.43 14.41 3.25
N ALA A 71 4.85 13.52 4.03
CA ALA A 71 3.89 13.86 5.08
C ALA A 71 4.48 13.52 6.46
N VAL A 72 4.09 14.27 7.48
CA VAL A 72 4.42 14.04 8.89
C VAL A 72 3.11 14.13 9.68
N VAL A 73 2.80 13.10 10.45
CA VAL A 73 1.62 13.04 11.30
C VAL A 73 2.08 12.89 12.75
N ASP A 74 1.72 13.85 13.59
CA ASP A 74 2.01 13.85 15.03
C ASP A 74 0.72 14.13 15.81
N GLY A 75 0.15 13.08 16.41
CA GLY A 75 -1.16 13.16 17.06
C GLY A 75 -2.24 13.62 16.08
N HIS A 76 -2.74 14.85 16.28
CA HIS A 76 -3.75 15.48 15.42
C HIS A 76 -3.16 16.40 14.35
N ASP A 77 -1.86 16.66 14.41
CA ASP A 77 -1.18 17.55 13.48
C ASP A 77 -0.72 16.78 12.23
N VAL A 78 -1.04 17.34 11.06
CA VAL A 78 -0.69 16.77 9.76
C VAL A 78 -0.01 17.84 8.92
N PHE A 79 1.24 17.59 8.54
CA PHE A 79 2.02 18.45 7.67
C PHE A 79 2.37 17.67 6.41
N ALA A 80 2.24 18.27 5.24
CA ALA A 80 2.70 17.65 4.00
C ALA A 80 3.34 18.66 3.05
N LYS A 81 4.36 18.23 2.32
CA LYS A 81 5.10 19.07 1.37
C LYS A 81 5.69 18.26 0.22
N GLY A 82 5.59 18.79 -0.99
CA GLY A 82 6.27 18.27 -2.18
C GLY A 82 7.63 18.94 -2.42
N PHE A 83 8.56 18.17 -2.97
CA PHE A 83 9.91 18.59 -3.33
C PHE A 83 10.23 18.10 -4.75
N GLY A 84 10.84 18.97 -5.57
CA GLY A 84 11.20 18.63 -6.96
C GLY A 84 9.98 18.58 -7.88
N LEU A 85 10.02 17.64 -8.83
CA LEU A 85 9.08 17.51 -9.93
C LEU A 85 8.37 16.15 -9.88
N ALA A 86 7.03 16.17 -9.99
CA ALA A 86 6.22 14.97 -10.19
C ALA A 86 6.46 14.37 -11.59
N THR A 87 6.53 15.24 -12.59
CA THR A 87 6.72 14.87 -13.99
C THR A 87 7.71 15.83 -14.62
N LEU A 88 8.72 15.28 -15.30
CA LEU A 88 9.64 16.07 -16.09
C LEU A 88 8.93 16.66 -17.34
N PRO A 89 9.30 17.86 -17.79
CA PRO A 89 10.42 18.67 -17.27
C PRO A 89 10.04 19.65 -16.15
N ASP A 90 8.75 19.92 -15.91
CA ASP A 90 8.33 21.14 -15.21
C ASP A 90 7.11 20.99 -14.29
N THR A 91 6.53 19.80 -14.13
CA THR A 91 5.39 19.61 -13.22
C THR A 91 5.89 19.48 -11.78
N PRO A 92 5.60 20.42 -10.86
CA PRO A 92 6.08 20.33 -9.48
C PRO A 92 5.44 19.16 -8.72
N ALA A 93 6.21 18.52 -7.85
CA ALA A 93 5.64 17.60 -6.88
C ALA A 93 4.87 18.37 -5.81
N THR A 94 3.68 17.88 -5.46
CA THR A 94 2.81 18.42 -4.42
C THR A 94 2.37 17.30 -3.47
N PRO A 95 1.86 17.61 -2.27
CA PRO A 95 1.28 16.59 -1.38
C PRO A 95 0.23 15.69 -2.04
N GLU A 96 -0.45 16.18 -3.07
CA GLU A 96 -1.52 15.50 -3.82
C GLU A 96 -1.00 14.71 -5.03
N THR A 97 0.31 14.74 -5.29
CA THR A 97 0.90 13.95 -6.39
C THR A 97 0.67 12.46 -6.15
N LEU A 98 0.14 11.77 -7.17
CA LEU A 98 -0.08 10.34 -7.14
C LEU A 98 1.20 9.60 -7.56
N TYR A 99 1.61 8.63 -6.74
CA TYR A 99 2.78 7.79 -6.97
C TYR A 99 2.38 6.33 -7.06
N TYR A 100 3.14 5.55 -7.84
CA TYR A 100 3.10 4.09 -7.74
C TYR A 100 3.80 3.66 -6.46
N VAL A 101 3.03 3.22 -5.47
CA VAL A 101 3.55 2.92 -4.10
C VAL A 101 4.04 1.47 -3.91
N GLY A 102 3.93 0.64 -4.95
CA GLY A 102 4.47 -0.72 -4.98
C GLY A 102 4.05 -1.56 -3.77
N SER A 103 5.02 -2.14 -3.07
CA SER A 103 4.77 -3.03 -1.92
C SER A 103 4.04 -2.37 -0.74
N THR A 104 3.90 -1.04 -0.70
CA THR A 104 3.06 -0.36 0.30
C THR A 104 1.61 -0.82 0.24
N THR A 105 1.14 -1.24 -0.94
CA THR A 105 -0.20 -1.82 -1.14
C THR A 105 -0.44 -3.03 -0.23
N LYS A 106 0.58 -3.80 0.14
CA LYS A 106 0.44 -4.97 1.04
C LYS A 106 -0.14 -4.59 2.40
N ALA A 107 0.27 -3.44 2.96
CA ALA A 107 -0.26 -2.95 4.22
C ALA A 107 -1.75 -2.59 4.11
N GLN A 108 -2.16 -1.99 2.99
CA GLN A 108 -3.56 -1.69 2.72
C GLN A 108 -4.39 -2.97 2.60
N THR A 109 -3.91 -3.97 1.85
CA THR A 109 -4.56 -5.28 1.75
C THR A 109 -4.68 -5.97 3.10
N ALA A 110 -3.64 -5.91 3.94
CA ALA A 110 -3.66 -6.49 5.28
C ALA A 110 -4.72 -5.83 6.18
N VAL A 111 -4.86 -4.50 6.12
CA VAL A 111 -5.91 -3.77 6.86
C VAL A 111 -7.30 -4.17 6.40
N VAL A 112 -7.54 -4.23 5.09
CA VAL A 112 -8.85 -4.66 4.55
C VAL A 112 -9.18 -6.09 5.00
N LEU A 113 -8.20 -7.00 4.94
CA LEU A 113 -8.38 -8.38 5.42
C LEU A 113 -8.67 -8.43 6.92
N ALA A 114 -7.97 -7.63 7.72
CA ALA A 114 -8.22 -7.51 9.16
C ALA A 114 -9.66 -7.04 9.44
N GLN A 115 -10.15 -6.04 8.70
CA GLN A 115 -11.53 -5.55 8.82
C GLN A 115 -12.56 -6.64 8.45
N LEU A 116 -12.31 -7.42 7.40
CA LEU A 116 -13.19 -8.53 7.02
C LEU A 116 -13.24 -9.60 8.12
N ILE A 117 -12.09 -9.96 8.70
CA ILE A 117 -11.99 -10.90 9.84
C ILE A 117 -12.69 -10.36 11.09
N ASP A 118 -12.54 -9.07 11.37
CA ASP A 118 -13.12 -8.41 12.56
C ASP A 118 -14.64 -8.28 12.46
N SER A 119 -15.16 -8.01 11.26
CA SER A 119 -16.60 -7.84 11.02
C SER A 119 -17.47 -9.04 11.43
N LYS A 120 -16.88 -10.24 11.51
CA LYS A 120 -17.55 -11.54 11.73
C LYS A 120 -18.70 -11.82 10.74
N ALA A 121 -18.82 -11.04 9.67
CA ALA A 121 -19.91 -11.16 8.70
C ALA A 121 -19.74 -12.37 7.77
N TYR A 122 -18.53 -12.93 7.68
CA TYR A 122 -18.18 -14.00 6.76
C TYR A 122 -17.86 -15.30 7.53
N PRO A 123 -18.76 -16.31 7.51
CA PRO A 123 -18.53 -17.58 8.19
C PRO A 123 -17.25 -18.30 7.74
N ALA A 124 -16.85 -18.11 6.48
CA ALA A 124 -15.60 -18.63 5.92
C ALA A 124 -14.36 -18.12 6.68
N LEU A 125 -14.44 -16.95 7.32
CA LEU A 125 -13.37 -16.33 8.11
C LEU A 125 -13.55 -16.54 9.62
N SER A 126 -14.38 -17.49 10.04
CA SER A 126 -14.66 -17.77 11.47
C SER A 126 -13.42 -18.10 12.29
N ARG A 127 -12.37 -18.65 11.66
CA ARG A 127 -11.06 -18.95 12.28
C ARG A 127 -10.11 -17.74 12.29
N GLY A 128 -10.55 -16.58 11.79
CA GLY A 128 -9.74 -15.37 11.69
C GLY A 128 -8.46 -15.57 10.88
N TRP A 129 -7.34 -15.08 11.39
CA TRP A 129 -6.03 -15.20 10.76
C TRP A 129 -5.57 -16.66 10.55
N SER A 130 -6.04 -17.59 11.38
CA SER A 130 -5.74 -19.03 11.25
C SER A 130 -6.63 -19.75 10.23
N THR A 131 -7.36 -19.01 9.39
CA THR A 131 -8.18 -19.58 8.30
C THR A 131 -7.26 -20.07 7.17
N PRO A 132 -7.32 -21.36 6.77
CA PRO A 132 -6.59 -21.86 5.60
C PRO A 132 -7.09 -21.22 4.31
N ILE A 133 -6.21 -20.80 3.41
CA ILE A 133 -6.61 -20.11 2.16
C ILE A 133 -7.44 -21.03 1.25
N SER A 134 -7.08 -22.31 1.17
CA SER A 134 -7.83 -23.34 0.44
C SER A 134 -9.27 -23.51 0.95
N SER A 135 -9.58 -23.18 2.20
CA SER A 135 -10.97 -23.20 2.68
C SER A 135 -11.86 -22.09 2.11
N ILE A 136 -11.23 -21.03 1.56
CA ILE A 136 -11.90 -19.87 0.96
C ILE A 136 -11.96 -20.04 -0.57
N LEU A 137 -10.81 -20.32 -1.19
CA LEU A 137 -10.65 -20.37 -2.65
C LEU A 137 -10.85 -21.78 -3.24
N ARG A 138 -10.88 -22.83 -2.41
CA ARG A 138 -11.04 -24.22 -2.83
C ARG A 138 -10.05 -24.58 -3.94
N ASP A 139 -10.54 -25.13 -5.04
CA ASP A 139 -9.75 -25.67 -6.15
C ASP A 139 -8.94 -24.59 -6.91
N ASP A 140 -9.24 -23.30 -6.70
CA ASP A 140 -8.50 -22.18 -7.31
C ASP A 140 -7.16 -21.86 -6.59
N PHE A 141 -6.89 -22.49 -5.44
CA PHE A 141 -5.64 -22.30 -4.70
C PHE A 141 -4.88 -23.63 -4.56
N VAL A 142 -3.81 -23.78 -5.35
CA VAL A 142 -2.92 -24.95 -5.33
C VAL A 142 -1.47 -24.48 -5.31
N LEU A 143 -0.69 -25.05 -4.39
CA LEU A 143 0.76 -24.86 -4.29
C LEU A 143 1.48 -26.15 -4.73
N GLN A 144 2.80 -26.06 -4.92
CA GLN A 144 3.66 -27.19 -5.29
C GLN A 144 3.57 -28.36 -4.31
N ASP A 145 3.45 -28.05 -3.01
CA ASP A 145 3.29 -29.03 -1.95
C ASP A 145 1.83 -29.14 -1.52
N GLU A 146 1.32 -30.38 -1.49
CA GLU A 146 -0.07 -30.66 -1.09
C GLU A 146 -0.32 -30.30 0.37
N TRP A 147 0.67 -30.50 1.25
CA TRP A 147 0.52 -30.11 2.64
C TRP A 147 0.41 -28.59 2.76
N ALA A 148 1.26 -27.81 2.11
CA ALA A 148 1.20 -26.35 2.08
C ALA A 148 -0.12 -25.84 1.50
N THR A 149 -0.61 -26.44 0.41
CA THR A 149 -1.92 -26.11 -0.19
C THR A 149 -3.05 -26.19 0.84
N ASN A 150 -3.04 -27.23 1.68
CA ASN A 150 -4.08 -27.49 2.67
C ASN A 150 -3.91 -26.72 3.99
N HIS A 151 -2.70 -26.24 4.31
CA HIS A 151 -2.37 -25.72 5.63
C HIS A 151 -1.94 -24.25 5.67
N VAL A 152 -1.53 -23.64 4.55
CA VAL A 152 -1.18 -22.22 4.51
C VAL A 152 -2.36 -21.36 4.93
N THR A 153 -2.15 -20.51 5.93
CA THR A 153 -3.17 -19.63 6.49
C THR A 153 -3.08 -18.20 5.96
N LEU A 154 -4.12 -17.41 6.24
CA LEU A 154 -4.10 -15.96 5.99
C LEU A 154 -2.96 -15.27 6.76
N ASP A 155 -2.63 -15.72 7.98
CA ASP A 155 -1.47 -15.23 8.73
C ASP A 155 -0.15 -15.55 8.00
N ASP A 156 0.02 -16.78 7.53
CA ASP A 156 1.23 -17.16 6.81
C ASP A 156 1.40 -16.33 5.53
N ALA A 157 0.32 -16.03 4.81
CA ALA A 157 0.36 -15.15 3.65
C ALA A 157 0.70 -13.69 4.00
N ALA A 158 0.04 -13.11 5.01
CA ALA A 158 0.28 -11.73 5.44
C ALA A 158 1.70 -11.54 6.05
N SER A 159 2.24 -12.60 6.65
CA SER A 159 3.54 -12.61 7.33
C SER A 159 4.69 -13.16 6.47
N HIS A 160 4.47 -13.41 5.17
CA HIS A 160 5.48 -13.94 4.25
C HIS A 160 6.10 -15.29 4.68
N ARG A 161 5.28 -16.20 5.19
CA ARG A 161 5.68 -17.53 5.70
C ARG A 161 5.18 -18.71 4.86
N THR A 162 4.63 -18.44 3.69
CA THR A 162 4.09 -19.48 2.80
C THR A 162 5.17 -20.35 2.15
N GLY A 163 6.43 -19.93 2.18
CA GLY A 163 7.54 -20.58 1.49
C GLY A 163 7.59 -20.29 -0.02
N ILE A 164 6.68 -19.45 -0.52
CA ILE A 164 6.66 -19.04 -1.92
C ILE A 164 7.77 -18.02 -2.17
N ALA A 165 8.60 -18.27 -3.19
CA ALA A 165 9.70 -17.40 -3.57
C ALA A 165 9.23 -16.04 -4.10
N GLY A 166 10.13 -15.06 -4.12
CA GLY A 166 9.89 -13.78 -4.79
C GLY A 166 9.69 -13.99 -6.29
N HIS A 167 8.76 -13.24 -6.88
CA HIS A 167 8.43 -13.31 -8.31
C HIS A 167 8.83 -12.03 -9.03
N ASP A 168 9.94 -11.41 -8.62
CA ASP A 168 10.37 -10.11 -9.16
C ASP A 168 10.60 -10.17 -10.69
N ASN A 169 10.84 -11.37 -11.22
CA ASN A 169 11.01 -11.66 -12.64
C ASN A 169 9.74 -12.20 -13.34
N SER A 170 8.63 -12.45 -12.64
CA SER A 170 7.42 -12.96 -13.32
C SER A 170 6.72 -11.90 -14.19
N TRP A 171 7.16 -10.65 -14.09
CA TRP A 171 6.66 -9.52 -14.86
C TRP A 171 7.75 -9.03 -15.83
N HIS A 172 8.27 -9.94 -16.66
CA HIS A 172 9.04 -9.51 -17.81
C HIS A 172 8.12 -8.80 -18.80
N HIS A 173 8.43 -7.55 -19.14
CA HIS A 173 7.69 -6.81 -20.17
C HIS A 173 7.88 -7.43 -21.56
N GLU A 174 8.96 -8.20 -21.75
CA GLU A 174 9.26 -8.98 -22.95
C GLU A 174 9.85 -10.35 -22.61
N ILE A 175 9.32 -11.42 -23.23
CA ILE A 175 9.87 -12.79 -23.20
C ILE A 175 10.42 -13.08 -24.60
N ASN A 176 11.72 -13.38 -24.71
CA ASN A 176 12.40 -13.64 -26.00
C ASN A 176 12.14 -12.57 -27.09
N GLY A 177 12.06 -11.29 -26.71
CA GLY A 177 11.81 -10.17 -27.62
C GLY A 177 10.34 -9.99 -28.04
N THR A 178 9.41 -10.67 -27.37
CA THR A 178 7.96 -10.48 -27.56
C THR A 178 7.35 -9.88 -26.31
N GLN A 179 6.56 -8.81 -26.44
CA GLN A 179 5.81 -8.20 -25.34
C GLN A 179 4.99 -9.24 -24.58
N ALA A 180 5.25 -9.39 -23.29
CA ALA A 180 4.54 -10.37 -22.47
C ALA A 180 3.12 -9.86 -22.20
N THR A 181 2.14 -10.75 -22.35
CA THR A 181 0.74 -10.47 -22.07
C THR A 181 0.38 -10.88 -20.65
N LEU A 182 -0.75 -10.40 -20.13
CA LEU A 182 -1.27 -10.81 -18.82
C LEU A 182 -1.51 -12.34 -18.70
N GLN A 183 -1.63 -13.05 -19.83
CA GLN A 183 -1.78 -14.51 -19.85
C GLN A 183 -0.44 -15.26 -19.71
N ASP A 184 0.70 -14.57 -19.88
CA ASP A 184 2.04 -15.17 -19.80
C ASP A 184 2.60 -15.13 -18.36
N VAL A 185 2.17 -14.15 -17.57
CA VAL A 185 2.56 -13.93 -16.16
C VAL A 185 2.32 -15.15 -15.23
N PRO A 186 1.25 -15.96 -15.37
CA PRO A 186 1.01 -17.07 -14.44
C PRO A 186 1.93 -18.28 -14.64
N LYS A 187 2.52 -18.47 -15.82
CA LYS A 187 3.21 -19.74 -16.17
C LYS A 187 4.66 -19.81 -15.72
N ASP A 188 5.29 -18.67 -15.46
CA ASP A 188 6.71 -18.61 -15.06
C ASP A 188 6.93 -18.90 -13.57
N THR A 189 5.85 -18.90 -12.77
CA THR A 189 5.91 -19.12 -11.31
C THR A 189 5.98 -20.59 -10.89
N MET A 190 5.89 -21.53 -11.84
CA MET A 190 5.87 -22.98 -11.59
C MET A 190 7.17 -23.69 -12.01
N GLN A 191 8.20 -22.95 -12.45
CA GLN A 191 9.45 -23.54 -13.00
C GLN A 191 10.74 -23.11 -12.27
N ALA A 192 10.66 -22.50 -11.08
CA ALA A 192 11.82 -22.21 -10.24
C ALA A 192 11.95 -23.23 -9.10
#